data_AF-A0A3C2EB26-F1
#
_entry.id   AF-A0A3C2EB26-F1
#
_cell.length_a   1.000
_cell.length_b   1.000
_cell.length_c   1.000
_cell.angle_alpha   90.00
_cell.angle_beta   90.00
_cell.angle_gamma   90.00
#
_symmetry.space_group_name_H-M   'P 1'
#
loop_
_entity.id
_entity.type
_entity.pdbx_description
1 polymer ?
#
loop_
_entity_poly.entity_id
_entity_poly.type
_entity_poly.pdbx_seq_one_letter_code
_entity_poly.pdbx_strand_id
1 'polypeptide(L)' 'MYKGVTSDVNKRFEEHNSGRTRSTKHRRPFVMLHNEAYPDKISALKQEKWSKTLEGGARLKEKLIEMCLLDEGGKINKR' A
#
# COMPACT_ATOMS: atom_id res chain seq x y z
N MET A 1 -6.61 -3.33 -3.08
CA MET A 1 -5.47 -2.72 -2.35
C MET A 1 -5.28 -1.26 -2.79
N TYR A 2 -4.66 -0.40 -1.98
CA TYR A 2 -4.16 0.94 -2.34
C TYR A 2 -2.62 0.92 -2.30
N LYS A 3 -1.96 1.62 -3.22
CA LYS A 3 -0.49 1.70 -3.34
C LYS A 3 -0.10 3.15 -3.61
N GLY A 4 0.82 3.70 -2.83
CA GLY A 4 1.13 5.13 -2.85
C GLY A 4 2.50 5.48 -2.26
N VAL A 5 3.13 6.56 -2.72
CA VAL A 5 4.37 7.15 -2.13
C VAL A 5 4.11 8.44 -1.34
N THR A 6 4.83 8.67 -0.23
CA THR A 6 4.73 9.86 0.62
C THR A 6 6.04 10.08 1.37
N SER A 7 6.31 11.32 1.75
CA SER A 7 7.36 11.65 2.73
C SER A 7 6.92 11.45 4.18
N ASP A 8 5.61 11.46 4.43
CA ASP A 8 5.02 11.25 5.76
C ASP A 8 3.92 10.18 5.69
N VAL A 9 4.21 9.01 6.24
CA VAL A 9 3.33 7.83 6.22
C VAL A 9 2.14 8.01 7.17
N ASN A 10 2.38 8.60 8.35
CA ASN A 10 1.36 8.79 9.38
C ASN A 10 0.30 9.79 8.93
N LYS A 11 0.74 10.96 8.44
CA LYS A 11 -0.17 12.00 7.93
C LYS A 11 -1.06 11.47 6.82
N ARG A 12 -0.50 10.75 5.84
CA ARG A 12 -1.31 10.21 4.73
C ARG A 12 -2.27 9.12 5.17
N PHE A 13 -1.86 8.28 6.13
CA PHE A 13 -2.74 7.27 6.70
C PHE A 13 -3.96 7.92 7.36
N GLU A 14 -3.75 8.98 8.16
CA GLU A 14 -4.83 9.75 8.77
C GLU A 14 -5.72 10.45 7.74
N GLU A 15 -5.15 11.08 6.70
CA GLU A 15 -5.91 11.75 5.65
C GLU A 15 -6.83 10.78 4.88
N HIS A 16 -6.34 9.59 4.55
CA HIS A 16 -7.16 8.56 3.90
C HIS A 16 -8.22 8.00 4.86
N ASN A 17 -7.87 7.75 6.11
CA ASN A 17 -8.81 7.23 7.11
C ASN A 17 -9.78 8.26 7.67
N SER A 18 -9.55 9.56 7.48
CA SER A 18 -10.50 10.64 7.77
C SER A 18 -11.41 10.96 6.59
N GLY A 19 -11.13 10.42 5.39
CA GLY A 19 -11.96 10.59 4.20
C GLY A 19 -11.81 11.95 3.52
N ARG A 20 -10.72 12.68 3.80
CA ARG A 20 -10.41 13.97 3.17
C ARG A 20 -10.17 13.83 1.66
N THR A 21 -9.79 12.63 1.20
CA THR A 21 -9.58 12.34 -0.23
C THR A 21 -10.85 11.82 -0.89
N ARG A 22 -11.43 12.60 -1.82
CA ARG A 22 -12.70 12.28 -2.51
C ARG A 22 -12.72 10.90 -3.17
N SER A 23 -11.61 10.45 -3.77
CA SER A 23 -11.53 9.18 -4.50
C SER A 23 -11.38 7.96 -3.59
N THR A 24 -10.82 8.12 -2.38
CA THR A 24 -10.56 7.00 -1.46
C THR A 24 -11.51 6.97 -0.26
N LYS A 25 -12.30 8.03 -0.02
CA LYS A 25 -13.22 8.13 1.14
C LYS A 25 -14.20 6.97 1.28
N HIS A 26 -14.66 6.37 0.18
CA HIS A 26 -15.63 5.25 0.20
C HIS A 26 -14.99 3.89 0.52
N ARG A 27 -13.66 3.81 0.56
CA ARG A 27 -12.90 2.57 0.77
C ARG A 27 -12.37 2.43 2.19
N ARG A 28 -12.81 3.29 3.11
CA ARG A 28 -12.47 3.29 4.52
C ARG A 28 -13.19 2.14 5.26
N PRO A 29 -12.64 1.64 6.38
CA PRO A 29 -11.33 1.98 6.94
C PRO A 29 -10.17 1.32 6.17
N PHE A 30 -9.07 2.05 6.05
CA PHE A 30 -7.80 1.53 5.55
C PHE A 30 -6.99 0.94 6.70
N VAL A 31 -6.45 -0.26 6.46
CA VAL A 31 -5.47 -0.91 7.34
C VAL A 31 -4.10 -0.84 6.67
N MET A 32 -3.08 -0.44 7.41
CA MET A 32 -1.71 -0.41 6.91
C MET A 32 -1.15 -1.84 6.90
N LEU A 33 -0.86 -2.36 5.71
CA LEU A 33 -0.26 -3.68 5.55
C LEU A 33 1.26 -3.62 5.55
N HIS A 34 1.82 -2.70 4.76
CA HIS A 34 3.27 -2.64 4.52
C HIS A 34 3.69 -1.23 4.13
N ASN A 35 4.91 -0.85 4.49
CA ASN A 35 5.59 0.36 4.02
C ASN A 35 7.07 0.07 3.76
N GLU A 36 7.65 0.79 2.80
CA GLU A 36 9.07 0.68 2.44
C GLU A 36 9.66 2.08 2.37
N ALA A 37 10.82 2.27 3.01
CA ALA A 37 11.57 3.50 2.94
C ALA A 37 12.60 3.44 1.81
N TYR A 38 12.76 4.57 1.12
CA TYR A 38 13.70 4.74 0.01
C TYR A 38 14.60 5.94 0.28
N PRO A 39 15.87 5.91 -0.17
CA PRO A 39 16.81 6.99 0.09
C PRO A 39 16.47 8.29 -0.64
N ASP A 40 15.72 8.21 -1.75
CA ASP A 40 15.39 9.37 -2.56
C ASP A 40 13.98 9.26 -3.19
N LYS A 41 13.44 10.40 -3.62
CA LYS A 41 12.09 10.47 -4.20
C LYS A 41 11.99 9.72 -5.54
N ILE A 42 13.07 9.67 -6.32
CA ILE A 42 13.07 9.06 -7.66
C ILE A 42 13.00 7.54 -7.53
N SER A 43 13.78 6.92 -6.64
CA SER A 43 13.72 5.49 -6.36
C SER A 43 12.36 5.09 -5.80
N ALA A 44 11.80 5.87 -4.86
CA ALA A 44 10.46 5.65 -4.33
C ALA A 44 9.37 5.68 -5.41
N LEU A 45 9.43 6.65 -6.33
CA LEU A 45 8.47 6.77 -7.45
C LEU A 45 8.63 5.65 -8.48
N LYS A 46 9.87 5.25 -8.78
CA LYS A 46 10.15 4.10 -9.67
C LYS A 46 9.54 2.83 -9.11
N GLN A 47 9.73 2.58 -7.82
CA GLN A 47 9.10 1.43 -7.16
C GLN A 47 7.58 1.54 -7.23
N GLU A 48 7.00 2.67 -6.84
CA GLU A 48 5.54 2.83 -6.83
C GLU A 48 4.94 2.57 -8.22
N LYS A 49 5.59 3.08 -9.28
CA LYS A 49 5.19 2.86 -10.66
C LYS A 49 5.29 1.38 -11.04
N TRP A 50 6.40 0.71 -10.72
CA TRP A 50 6.58 -0.71 -10.99
C TRP A 50 5.58 -1.57 -10.23
N SER A 51 5.37 -1.34 -8.94
CA SER A 51 4.38 -2.04 -8.12
C SER A 51 2.94 -1.83 -8.59
N LYS A 52 2.65 -0.80 -9.38
CA LYS A 52 1.33 -0.56 -10.00
C LYS A 52 1.12 -1.31 -11.32
N THR A 53 2.17 -1.90 -11.90
CA THR A 53 2.06 -2.80 -13.07
C THR A 53 1.44 -4.15 -12.69
N LEU A 54 1.11 -4.98 -13.70
CA LEU A 54 0.57 -6.32 -13.49
C LEU A 54 1.59 -7.22 -12.77
N GLU A 55 2.82 -7.29 -13.31
CA GLU A 55 3.91 -8.09 -12.75
C GLU A 55 4.32 -7.60 -11.35
N GLY A 56 4.61 -6.30 -11.20
CA GLY A 56 4.99 -5.75 -9.90
C GLY A 56 3.88 -5.83 -8.86
N GLY A 57 2.61 -5.77 -9.29
CA GLY A 57 1.45 -5.98 -8.45
C GLY A 57 1.33 -7.43 -7.95
N ALA A 58 1.56 -8.40 -8.84
CA ALA A 58 1.57 -9.82 -8.49
C ALA A 58 2.72 -10.14 -7.52
N ARG A 59 3.93 -9.66 -7.82
CA ARG A 59 5.11 -9.83 -6.97
C ARG A 59 4.94 -9.22 -5.58
N LEU A 60 4.30 -8.05 -5.49
CA LEU A 60 3.99 -7.43 -4.20
C LEU A 60 2.97 -8.28 -3.42
N LYS A 61 1.96 -8.85 -4.07
CA LYS A 61 0.99 -9.73 -3.41
C LYS A 61 1.66 -10.97 -2.84
N GLU A 62 2.53 -11.63 -3.60
CA GLU A 62 3.33 -12.78 -3.14
C GLU A 62 4.16 -12.42 -1.91
N LYS A 63 4.89 -11.29 -1.96
CA LYS A 63 5.69 -10.81 -0.82
C LYS A 63 4.85 -10.61 0.44
N LEU A 64 3.63 -10.07 0.31
CA LEU A 64 2.73 -9.86 1.44
C LEU A 64 2.15 -11.17 1.99
N ILE A 65 1.95 -12.18 1.15
CA ILE A 65 1.55 -13.53 1.57
C ILE A 65 2.71 -14.21 2.32
N GLU A 66 3.94 -14.10 1.81
CA GLU A 66 5.16 -14.62 2.45
C GLU A 66 5.39 -13.99 3.84
N MET A 67 5.11 -12.69 3.98
CA MET A 67 5.11 -12.00 5.27
C MET A 67 3.90 -12.34 6.17
N CYS A 68 3.02 -13.25 5.73
CA CYS A 68 1.78 -13.63 6.39
C CYS A 68 0.81 -12.47 6.66
N LEU A 69 0.87 -11.39 5.89
CA LEU A 69 -0.04 -10.24 6.00
C LEU A 69 -1.33 -10.44 5.19
N LEU A 70 -1.26 -11.23 4.12
CA LEU A 70 -2.39 -11.61 3.29
C LEU A 70 -2.55 -13.15 3.23
N ASP A 71 -3.77 -13.61 2.99
CA ASP A 71 -4.06 -14.98 2.56
C ASP A 71 -3.82 -15.18 1.06
N GLU A 72 -3.86 -16.43 0.58
CA GLU A 72 -3.73 -16.77 -0.85
C GLU A 72 -4.81 -16.08 -1.71
N GLY A 73 -5.99 -15.85 -1.12
CA GLY A 73 -7.10 -15.09 -1.70
C GLY A 73 -6.85 -13.57 -1.80
N GLY A 74 -5.80 -13.04 -1.17
CA GLY A 74 -5.49 -11.61 -1.09
C GLY A 74 -6.29 -10.82 -0.06
N LYS A 75 -6.92 -11.48 0.91
CA LYS A 75 -7.57 -10.84 2.06
C LYS A 75 -6.59 -10.72 3.22
N ILE A 76 -6.84 -9.76 4.10
CA ILE A 76 -6.01 -9.50 5.29
C ILE A 76 -6.15 -10.68 6.24
N ASN A 77 -5.04 -11.25 6.68
CA ASN A 77 -5.04 -12.25 7.76
C ASN A 77 -5.51 -11.57 9.05
N LYS A 78 -6.75 -11.86 9.45
CA LYS A 78 -7.21 -11.57 10.81
C LYS A 78 -6.58 -12.63 11.70
N ARG A 79 -5.51 -12.26 12.41
CA ARG A 79 -5.07 -13.05 13.57
C ARG A 79 -6.18 -13.13 14.60
#